data_AF-A0A1S3YF24-F1
#
_entry.id   AF-A0A1S3YF24-F1
#
_cell.length_a   1.000
_cell.length_b   1.000
_cell.length_c   1.000
_cell.angle_alpha   90.00
_cell.angle_beta   90.00
_cell.angle_gamma   90.00
#
_symmetry.space_group_name_H-M   'P 1'
#
loop_
_entity.id
_entity.type
_entity.pdbx_description
1 polymer ?
#
loop_
_entity_poly.entity_id
_entity_poly.type
_entity_poly.pdbx_seq_one_letter_code
_entity_poly.pdbx_strand_id
1 'polypeptide(L)'
;MEQQQIEKFKRYEVECRRYLMSKYFSDKNIFGGNIFDVKMTKDGETTKVSRFPGYQSYVDPANFNDGNSSKSNSTSETHAKRKQPSKKNYLS
;
A
#
# COMPACT_ATOMS: atom_id res chain seq x y z
N MET A 1 36.36 5.27 -15.16
CA MET A 1 35.42 4.15 -14.87
C MET A 1 34.96 4.15 -13.42
N GLU A 2 35.86 4.27 -12.44
CA GLU A 2 35.52 4.20 -11.00
C GLU A 2 34.57 5.31 -10.52
N GLN A 3 34.80 6.57 -10.91
CA GLN A 3 33.93 7.69 -10.54
C GLN A 3 32.48 7.50 -11.02
N GLN A 4 32.28 6.97 -12.23
CA GLN A 4 30.94 6.69 -12.78
C GLN A 4 30.22 5.57 -12.00
N GLN A 5 30.97 4.57 -11.52
CA GLN A 5 30.41 3.51 -10.67
C GLN A 5 30.01 4.04 -9.30
N ILE A 6 30.85 4.88 -8.69
CA ILE A 6 30.55 5.53 -7.40
C ILE A 6 29.30 6.41 -7.51
N GLU A 7 29.18 7.20 -8.58
CA GLU A 7 27.98 8.01 -8.81
C GLU A 7 26.74 7.16 -9.07
N LYS A 8 26.86 6.09 -9.85
CA LYS A 8 25.75 5.15 -10.09
C LYS A 8 25.29 4.52 -8.77
N PHE A 9 26.22 4.12 -7.91
CA PHE A 9 25.90 3.55 -6.60
C PHE A 9 25.18 4.56 -5.71
N LYS A 10 25.68 5.80 -5.63
CA LYS A 10 25.02 6.88 -4.87
C LYS A 10 23.59 7.16 -5.36
N ARG A 11 23.38 7.20 -6.69
CA ARG A 11 22.03 7.34 -7.26
C ARG A 11 21.13 6.17 -6.87
N TYR A 12 21.63 4.94 -6.97
CA TYR A 12 20.89 3.74 -6.61
C TYR A 12 20.47 3.73 -5.13
N GLU A 13 21.37 4.07 -4.21
CA GLU A 13 21.03 4.16 -2.77
C GLU A 13 19.88 5.14 -2.51
N VAL A 14 19.94 6.33 -3.12
CA VAL A 14 18.91 7.37 -2.95
C VAL A 14 17.58 6.90 -3.53
N GLU A 15 17.59 6.30 -4.72
CA GLU A 15 16.39 5.79 -5.38
C GLU A 15 15.76 4.62 -4.60
N CYS A 16 16.57 3.68 -4.11
CA CYS A 16 16.10 2.55 -3.31
C CYS A 16 15.47 3.02 -2.00
N ARG A 17 16.11 3.96 -1.30
CA ARG A 17 15.55 4.55 -0.08
C ARG A 17 14.21 5.23 -0.37
N ARG A 18 14.15 6.04 -1.44
CA ARG A 18 12.91 6.74 -1.84
C ARG A 18 11.79 5.75 -2.16
N TYR A 19 12.10 4.67 -2.87
CA TYR A 19 11.13 3.63 -3.20
C TYR A 19 10.59 2.92 -1.95
N LEU A 20 11.46 2.47 -1.05
CA LEU A 20 11.05 1.81 0.19
C LEU A 20 10.14 2.70 1.04
N MET A 21 10.55 3.96 1.23
CA MET A 21 9.77 4.93 2.00
C MET A 21 8.41 5.19 1.35
N SER A 22 8.35 5.36 0.03
CA SER A 22 7.11 5.59 -0.69
C SER A 22 6.16 4.38 -0.67
N LYS A 23 6.69 3.15 -0.69
CA LYS A 23 5.88 1.94 -0.78
C LYS A 23 5.25 1.52 0.56
N TYR A 24 5.98 1.69 1.65
CA TYR A 24 5.58 1.12 2.95
C TYR A 24 5.25 2.17 4.01
N PHE A 25 5.79 3.38 3.87
CA PHE A 25 5.73 4.40 4.92
C PHE A 25 5.11 5.71 4.45
N SER A 26 4.56 5.75 3.23
CA SER A 26 3.94 6.96 2.67
C SER A 26 2.69 6.63 1.87
N ASP A 27 1.75 7.58 1.87
CA ASP A 27 0.60 7.59 0.94
C ASP A 27 1.00 8.13 -0.44
N LYS A 28 2.27 8.48 -0.65
CA LYS A 28 2.79 9.07 -1.90
C LYS A 28 3.54 8.03 -2.72
N ASN A 29 3.45 8.14 -4.04
CA ASN A 29 4.26 7.37 -4.97
C ASN A 29 5.71 7.88 -4.99
N ILE A 30 6.60 7.17 -5.70
CA ILE A 30 8.02 7.53 -5.81
C ILE A 30 8.26 8.93 -6.40
N PHE A 31 7.29 9.49 -7.13
CA PHE A 31 7.37 10.84 -7.69
C PHE A 31 6.72 11.90 -6.79
N GLY A 32 6.27 11.53 -5.59
CA GLY A 32 5.62 12.42 -4.62
C GLY A 32 4.12 12.64 -4.84
N GLY A 33 3.52 12.00 -5.85
CA GLY A 33 2.09 12.07 -6.13
C GLY A 33 1.28 11.22 -5.16
N ASN A 34 0.13 11.73 -4.70
CA ASN A 34 -0.71 11.02 -3.75
C ASN A 34 -1.40 9.80 -4.41
N ILE A 35 -1.24 8.62 -3.81
CA ILE A 35 -1.83 7.35 -4.27
C ILE A 35 -3.29 7.24 -3.82
N PHE A 36 -3.61 7.84 -2.68
CA PHE A 36 -4.89 7.74 -1.98
C PHE A 36 -5.59 9.10 -1.85
N ASP A 37 -5.75 9.80 -2.96
CA ASP A 37 -6.42 11.09 -3.00
C ASP A 37 -7.95 10.98 -2.99
N VAL A 38 -8.49 9.79 -3.28
CA VAL A 38 -9.93 9.52 -3.16
C VAL A 38 -10.22 9.08 -1.73
N LYS A 39 -11.11 9.81 -1.06
CA LYS A 39 -11.67 9.44 0.25
C LYS A 39 -13.12 9.04 0.05
N MET A 40 -13.50 7.89 0.59
CA MET A 40 -14.88 7.43 0.64
C MET A 40 -15.29 7.33 2.11
N THR A 41 -16.40 7.97 2.46
CA THR A 41 -16.96 7.90 3.81
C THR A 41 -18.27 7.14 3.75
N LYS A 42 -18.37 6.05 4.50
CA LYS A 42 -19.58 5.24 4.62
C LYS A 42 -19.77 4.89 6.09
N ASP A 43 -20.99 5.06 6.60
CA ASP A 43 -21.36 4.70 7.98
C ASP A 43 -20.45 5.32 9.07
N GLY A 44 -19.89 6.51 8.80
CA GLY A 44 -18.96 7.22 9.71
C GLY A 44 -17.49 6.79 9.59
N GLU A 45 -17.19 5.73 8.85
CA GLU A 45 -15.83 5.24 8.60
C GLU A 45 -15.27 5.84 7.29
N THR A 46 -14.07 6.41 7.35
CA THR A 46 -13.41 6.98 6.16
C THR A 46 -12.36 6.01 5.62
N THR A 47 -12.63 5.46 4.44
CA THR A 47 -11.69 4.61 3.68
C THR A 47 -10.87 5.46 2.71
N LYS A 48 -9.56 5.26 2.72
CA LYS A 48 -8.63 5.79 1.71
C LYS A 48 -8.60 4.86 0.50
N VAL A 49 -8.92 5.38 -0.67
CA VAL A 49 -9.08 4.60 -1.90
C VAL A 49 -7.94 4.88 -2.85
N SER A 50 -7.33 3.82 -3.39
CA SER A 50 -6.28 3.97 -4.40
C SER A 50 -6.84 4.08 -5.81
N ARG A 51 -6.25 4.95 -6.62
CA ARG A 51 -6.51 5.03 -8.08
C ARG A 51 -5.57 4.17 -8.92
N PHE A 52 -4.49 3.66 -8.34
CA PHE A 52 -3.43 2.99 -9.09
C PHE A 52 -3.57 1.46 -9.01
N PRO A 53 -3.43 0.75 -10.16
CA PRO A 53 -3.40 -0.71 -10.16
C PRO A 53 -2.31 -1.25 -9.23
N GLY A 54 -2.65 -2.27 -8.44
CA GLY A 54 -1.72 -2.93 -7.52
C GLY A 54 -1.64 -2.32 -6.12
N TYR A 55 -2.31 -1.19 -5.87
CA TYR A 55 -2.50 -0.65 -4.52
C TYR A 55 -3.89 -1.00 -4.00
N GLN A 56 -3.97 -1.41 -2.73
CA GLN A 56 -5.23 -1.74 -2.08
C GLN A 56 -5.73 -0.54 -1.28
N SER A 57 -7.02 -0.26 -1.35
CA SER A 57 -7.69 0.69 -0.47
C SER A 57 -7.63 0.20 0.98
N TYR A 58 -7.51 1.13 1.93
CA TYR A 58 -7.40 0.79 3.35
C TYR A 58 -8.15 1.80 4.22
N VAL A 59 -8.52 1.38 5.43
CA VAL A 59 -9.06 2.26 6.47
C VAL A 59 -7.92 2.70 7.37
N ASP A 60 -7.87 3.99 7.69
CA ASP A 60 -6.86 4.52 8.61
C ASP A 60 -7.00 3.86 10.00
N PRO A 61 -6.01 3.07 10.44
CA PRO A 61 -6.09 2.37 11.72
C PRO A 61 -6.10 3.33 12.92
N ALA A 62 -5.70 4.60 12.77
CA ALA A 62 -5.83 5.59 13.83
C ALA A 62 -7.31 5.91 14.15
N ASN A 63 -8.23 5.67 13.22
CA ASN A 63 -9.67 5.85 13.41
C ASN A 63 -10.37 4.58 13.89
N PHE A 64 -9.61 3.51 14.18
CA PHE A 64 -10.17 2.27 14.68
C PHE A 64 -10.73 2.50 16.09
N ASN A 65 -12.05 2.34 16.23
CA ASN A 65 -12.73 2.39 17.51
C ASN A 65 -12.90 0.96 18.03
N ASP A 66 -12.21 0.63 19.12
CA ASP A 66 -12.39 -0.62 19.87
C ASP A 66 -13.73 -0.58 20.62
N GLY A 67 -14.85 -0.61 19.89
CA GLY A 67 -16.20 -0.65 20.46
C GLY A 67 -16.51 -1.93 21.26
N ASN A 68 -15.52 -2.77 21.54
CA ASN A 68 -15.66 -4.01 22.29
C ASN A 68 -14.56 -4.14 23.36
N SER A 69 -14.61 -3.32 24.41
CA SER A 69 -13.80 -3.50 25.61
C SER A 69 -14.27 -4.68 26.49
N SER A 70 -14.91 -5.70 25.92
CA SER A 70 -15.28 -6.91 26.65
C SER A 70 -15.05 -8.15 25.80
N LYS A 71 -14.23 -9.05 26.37
CA LYS A 71 -13.86 -10.39 25.91
C LYS A 71 -12.82 -10.46 24.80
N SER A 72 -11.57 -10.47 25.28
CA SER A 72 -10.48 -11.30 24.75
C SER A 72 -11.02 -12.65 24.28
N ASN A 73 -10.80 -12.97 23.01
CA ASN A 73 -10.53 -14.32 22.54
C ASN A 73 -9.56 -14.19 21.37
N SER A 74 -8.29 -14.50 21.64
CA SER A 74 -7.29 -14.78 20.62
C SER A 74 -7.85 -15.84 19.68
N THR A 75 -8.01 -15.52 18.40
CA THR A 75 -8.24 -16.53 17.37
C THR A 75 -7.39 -16.19 16.15
N SER A 76 -6.58 -17.16 15.79
CA SER A 76 -5.48 -17.16 14.83
C SER A 76 -5.79 -16.61 13.45
N GLU A 77 -4.78 -15.92 12.89
CA GLU A 77 -4.42 -15.77 11.47
C GLU A 77 -5.46 -16.31 10.46
N THR A 78 -6.25 -15.41 9.88
CA THR A 78 -7.04 -15.74 8.68
C THR A 78 -6.18 -15.53 7.45
N HIS A 79 -5.69 -16.62 6.85
CA HIS A 79 -5.09 -16.60 5.52
C HIS A 79 -6.08 -15.97 4.51
N ALA A 80 -5.74 -14.78 4.02
CA ALA A 80 -6.47 -14.12 2.94
C ALA A 80 -6.38 -14.98 1.67
N LYS A 81 -7.44 -15.75 1.37
CA LYS A 81 -7.62 -16.38 0.05
C LYS A 81 -7.79 -15.28 -1.00
N ARG A 82 -6.69 -14.87 -1.63
CA ARG A 82 -6.74 -14.13 -2.89
C ARG A 82 -7.40 -15.03 -3.93
N LYS A 83 -8.66 -14.75 -4.27
CA LYS A 83 -9.24 -15.26 -5.52
C LYS A 83 -8.47 -14.58 -6.66
N GLN A 84 -7.58 -15.35 -7.29
CA GLN A 84 -6.94 -14.97 -8.54
C GLN A 84 -8.03 -14.82 -9.61
N PRO A 85 -8.10 -13.71 -10.37
CA PRO A 85 -8.96 -13.65 -11.54
C PRO A 85 -8.42 -14.61 -12.61
N SER A 86 -9.30 -15.47 -13.12
CA SER A 86 -9.00 -16.39 -14.22
C SER A 86 -8.54 -15.63 -15.46
N LYS A 87 -7.44 -16.07 -16.08
CA LYS A 87 -6.88 -15.50 -17.30
C LYS A 87 -7.95 -15.46 -18.41
N LYS A 88 -8.17 -14.29 -19.03
CA LYS A 88 -8.93 -14.17 -20.28
C LYS A 88 -8.04 -14.66 -21.42
N ASN A 89 -8.49 -15.70 -22.13
CA ASN A 89 -7.88 -16.10 -23.40
C ASN A 89 -8.33 -15.10 -24.47
N TYR A 90 -7.39 -14.40 -25.10
CA TYR A 90 -7.62 -13.78 -26.40
C TYR A 90 -7.20 -14.82 -27.45
N LEU A 91 -8.16 -15.33 -28.24
CA LEU A 91 -7.85 -16.03 -29.47
C LEU A 91 -7.47 -14.99 -30.53
N SER A 92 -6.42 -15.34 -31.29
CA SER A 92 -5.90 -14.64 -32.47
C SER A 92 -6.89 -14.64 -33.63
#